data_AF-V5XFS5-F1
#
_entry.id   AF-V5XFS5-F1
#
_cell.length_a   1.000
_cell.length_b   1.000
_cell.length_c   1.000
_cell.angle_alpha   90.00
_cell.angle_beta   90.00
_cell.angle_gamma   90.00
#
_symmetry.space_group_name_H-M   'P 1'
#
loop_
_entity.id
_entity.type
_entity.pdbx_description
1 polymer ?
#
loop_
_entity_poly.entity_id
_entity_poly.type
_entity_poly.pdbx_seq_one_letter_code
_entity_poly.pdbx_strand_id
1 'polypeptide(L)' 'MKKLLLAKPKKKCCRSKPRCKKCPLVLHKVQKAAHNGIRGKDLEKVYKLARKA' A
#
# COMPACT_ATOMS: atom_id res chain seq x y z
N MET A 1 8.19 -0.30 7.22
CA MET A 1 7.09 -0.85 6.39
C MET A 1 6.14 -1.82 7.12
N LYS A 2 6.56 -2.55 8.17
CA LYS A 2 5.70 -3.51 8.91
C LYS A 2 4.32 -2.96 9.33
N LYS A 3 4.25 -1.69 9.76
CA LYS A 3 3.01 -1.05 10.24
C LYS A 3 1.89 -0.91 9.18
N LEU A 4 2.20 -0.99 7.88
CA LEU A 4 1.18 -0.96 6.82
C LEU A 4 0.57 -2.33 6.55
N LEU A 5 1.34 -3.41 6.73
CA LEU A 5 0.86 -4.77 6.49
C LEU A 5 -0.21 -5.18 7.52
N LEU A 6 -0.11 -4.65 8.75
CA LEU A 6 -1.09 -4.84 9.82
C LEU A 6 -2.13 -3.70 9.94
N ALA A 7 -2.08 -2.69 9.06
CA ALA A 7 -3.02 -1.58 9.14
C ALA A 7 -4.39 -1.98 8.59
N LYS A 8 -5.46 -1.72 9.35
CA LYS A 8 -6.83 -1.87 8.84
C LYS A 8 -7.07 -0.88 7.69
N PRO A 9 -7.58 -1.33 6.53
CA PRO A 9 -7.92 -0.45 5.42
C PRO A 9 -9.06 0.51 5.81
N LYS A 10 -9.07 1.68 5.19
CA LYS A 10 -10.22 2.58 5.24
C LYS A 10 -11.45 1.90 4.61
N LYS A 11 -12.65 2.18 5.14
CA LYS A 11 -13.94 1.68 4.60
C LYS A 11 -14.12 1.99 3.11
N LYS A 12 -13.69 3.17 2.66
CA LYS A 12 -13.80 3.63 1.26
C LYS A 12 -12.46 4.16 0.74
N CYS A 13 -12.23 4.02 -0.57
CA CYS A 13 -11.09 4.63 -1.24
C CYS A 13 -11.22 6.16 -1.23
N CYS A 14 -10.14 6.87 -0.86
CA CYS A 14 -10.15 8.34 -0.81
C CYS A 14 -10.20 9.01 -2.19
N ARG A 15 -9.86 8.29 -3.28
CA ARG A 15 -9.74 8.80 -4.67
C ARG A 15 -8.83 10.03 -4.88
N SER A 16 -8.25 10.58 -3.82
CA SER A 16 -7.28 11.67 -3.84
C SER A 16 -5.95 11.24 -4.47
N LYS A 17 -5.26 12.19 -5.11
CA LYS A 17 -3.88 12.02 -5.61
C LYS A 17 -2.94 12.95 -4.83
N PRO A 18 -1.94 12.42 -4.11
CA PRO A 18 -1.67 11.00 -3.88
C PRO A 18 -2.69 10.35 -2.92
N ARG A 19 -2.93 9.04 -3.07
CA ARG A 19 -3.81 8.26 -2.20
C ARG A 19 -3.28 8.22 -0.77
N CYS A 20 -4.18 8.10 0.19
CA CYS A 20 -3.84 8.05 1.61
C CYS A 20 -3.14 6.74 2.00
N LYS A 21 -2.38 6.76 3.12
CA LYS A 21 -1.56 5.62 3.59
C LYS A 21 -2.37 4.35 3.88
N LYS A 22 -3.64 4.50 4.32
CA LYS A 22 -4.57 3.40 4.63
C LYS A 22 -5.58 3.13 3.50
N CYS A 23 -5.32 3.59 2.28
CA CYS A 23 -6.22 3.37 1.17
C CYS A 23 -6.33 1.85 0.90
N PRO A 24 -7.56 1.29 0.77
CA PRO A 24 -7.73 -0.14 0.53
C PRO A 24 -6.95 -0.63 -0.70
N LEU A 25 -6.89 0.16 -1.78
CA LEU A 25 -6.11 -0.19 -2.98
C LEU A 25 -4.60 -0.22 -2.70
N VAL A 26 -4.09 0.77 -1.95
CA VAL A 26 -2.66 0.86 -1.62
C VAL A 26 -2.24 -0.33 -0.76
N LEU A 27 -3.02 -0.63 0.29
CA LEU A 27 -2.73 -1.74 1.18
C LEU A 27 -2.81 -3.08 0.46
N HIS A 28 -3.83 -3.29 -0.37
CA HIS A 28 -3.96 -4.51 -1.15
C HIS A 28 -2.77 -4.74 -2.11
N LYS A 29 -2.32 -3.70 -2.82
CA LYS A 29 -1.12 -3.78 -3.69
C LYS A 29 0.15 -4.11 -2.89
N VAL A 30 0.35 -3.46 -1.75
CA VAL A 30 1.52 -3.70 -0.89
C VAL A 30 1.49 -5.10 -0.27
N GLN A 31 0.33 -5.57 0.17
CA GLN A 31 0.16 -6.93 0.70
C GLN A 31 0.40 -8.00 -0.37
N LYS A 32 -0.14 -7.80 -1.58
CA LYS A 32 0.14 -8.69 -2.72
C LYS A 32 1.63 -8.74 -3.05
N ALA A 33 2.30 -7.59 -3.09
CA ALA A 33 3.75 -7.54 -3.29
C ALA A 33 4.53 -8.27 -2.19
N ALA A 34 4.16 -8.05 -0.92
CA ALA A 34 4.79 -8.73 0.21
C ALA A 34 4.56 -10.25 0.17
N HIS A 35 3.37 -10.71 -0.24
CA HIS A 35 3.06 -12.13 -0.43
C HIS A 35 3.88 -12.74 -1.57
N ASN A 36 4.16 -11.97 -2.63
CA ASN A 36 5.05 -12.37 -3.72
C ASN A 36 6.55 -12.36 -3.32
N GLY A 37 6.87 -12.18 -2.04
CA GLY A 37 8.25 -12.18 -1.54
C GLY A 37 8.98 -10.85 -1.69
N ILE A 38 8.33 -9.78 -2.17
CA ILE A 38 8.96 -8.45 -2.28
C ILE A 38 9.16 -7.88 -0.88
N ARG A 39 10.41 -7.52 -0.55
CA ARG A 39 10.81 -7.03 0.77
C ARG A 39 11.71 -5.80 0.66
N GLY A 40 11.94 -5.14 1.79
CA GLY A 40 12.89 -4.03 1.89
C GLY A 40 12.55 -2.84 0.97
N LYS A 41 13.56 -2.37 0.22
CA LYS A 41 13.50 -1.15 -0.61
C LYS A 41 12.49 -1.26 -1.77
N ASP A 42 12.28 -2.46 -2.31
CA ASP A 42 11.37 -2.64 -3.43
C ASP A 42 9.90 -2.57 -3.00
N LEU A 43 9.59 -3.00 -1.78
CA LEU A 43 8.26 -2.82 -1.21
C LEU A 43 7.91 -1.33 -1.04
N GLU A 44 8.93 -0.50 -0.75
CA GLU A 44 8.76 0.94 -0.66
C GLU A 44 8.50 1.61 -2.02
N LYS A 45 9.16 1.13 -3.08
CA LYS A 45 8.85 1.55 -4.45
C LYS A 45 7.40 1.23 -4.80
N VAL A 46 6.95 -0.01 -4.53
CA VAL A 46 5.56 -0.43 -4.75
C VAL A 46 4.59 0.46 -3.99
N TYR A 47 4.86 0.79 -2.71
CA TYR A 47 4.02 1.68 -1.92
C TYR A 47 3.94 3.10 -2.51
N LYS A 48 5.08 3.68 -2.92
CA LYS A 48 5.11 5.03 -3.54
C LYS A 48 4.33 5.04 -4.85
N LEU A 49 4.48 4.02 -5.69
CA LEU A 49 3.73 3.87 -6.94
C LEU A 49 2.22 3.68 -6.69
N ALA A 50 1.86 2.82 -5.74
CA ALA A 50 0.46 2.58 -5.38
C ALA A 50 -0.25 3.82 -4.87
N ARG A 51 0.47 4.76 -4.24
CA ARG A 51 -0.08 6.05 -3.80
C ARG A 51 -0.25 7.07 -4.93
N LYS A 52 0.49 6.94 -6.04
CA LYS A 52 0.38 7.86 -7.19
C LYS A 52 -0.72 7.44 -8.19
N ALA A 53 -1.03 6.14 -8.27
CA ALA A 53 -2.19 5.61 -8.99
C ALA A 53 -3.52 6.09 -8.38
#